data_AF-A0A7J4E5P8-F1
#
_entry.id   AF-A0A7J4E5P8-F1
#
_cell.length_a   1.000
_cell.length_b   1.000
_cell.length_c   1.000
_cell.angle_alpha   90.00
_cell.angle_beta   90.00
_cell.angle_gamma   90.00
#
_symmetry.space_group_name_H-M   'P 1'
#
loop_
_entity.id
_entity.type
_entity.pdbx_description
1 polymer ?
#
loop_
_entity_poly.entity_id
_entity_poly.type
_entity_poly.pdbx_seq_one_letter_code
_entity_poly.pdbx_strand_id
1 'polypeptide(L)'
;MTPFKEVSNLALLPIAVRVISIFIAIFAALAFYKLYRRLERFKGVGELMKDLSLTLLALAALLSISYLFWLLQWLQTFGYIATSISLERFGMLGPFVNIAVTMGLLAALIASLKFVNELKLDSILPKGFKFKFMIMNGAFLNNLRDRLSRIFGLNSAEVILYALGEEEGLRAIRKAHEDLDQIKLANLSRLVRAFGFGNIRLELLNEGRLEALLHHSVEAAGVKADKPTCHFTRGFLAGSLEALTGLRAVVAEEECAAKGDQLCKFNIRLIEEGRIGGQAGK
;
A
#
# COMPACT_ATOMS: atom_id res chain seq x y z
N MET A 1 35.87 57.28 1.68
CA MET A 1 35.47 56.35 0.60
C MET A 1 36.59 55.34 0.41
N THR A 2 36.46 54.15 0.99
CA THR A 2 37.38 53.04 0.72
C THR A 2 37.04 52.44 -0.65
N PRO A 3 38.03 52.03 -1.46
CA PRO A 3 37.78 51.53 -2.81
C PRO A 3 37.07 50.18 -2.72
N PHE A 4 36.01 50.01 -3.53
CA PHE A 4 35.38 48.71 -3.78
C PHE A 4 36.47 47.76 -4.29
N LYS A 5 36.87 46.76 -3.48
CA LYS A 5 37.74 45.67 -3.92
C LYS A 5 37.04 44.95 -5.07
N GLU A 6 37.71 44.85 -6.23
CA GLU A 6 37.27 43.98 -7.32
C GLU A 6 37.07 42.56 -6.78
N VAL A 7 35.83 42.07 -6.85
CA VAL A 7 35.47 40.72 -6.42
C VAL A 7 35.94 39.75 -7.51
N SER A 8 36.99 38.99 -7.23
CA SER A 8 37.50 37.98 -8.16
C SER A 8 36.43 36.92 -8.47
N ASN A 9 36.38 36.41 -9.70
CA ASN A 9 35.41 35.39 -10.13
C ASN A 9 35.41 34.13 -9.23
N LEU A 10 36.52 33.85 -8.53
CA LEU A 10 36.64 32.76 -7.57
C LEU A 10 35.76 32.95 -6.32
N ALA A 11 35.46 34.20 -5.93
CA ALA A 11 34.59 34.52 -4.81
C ALA A 11 33.09 34.33 -5.13
N LEU A 12 32.71 34.24 -6.42
CA LEU A 12 31.34 33.97 -6.86
C LEU A 12 31.00 32.46 -6.89
N LEU A 13 32.01 31.61 -6.98
CA LEU A 13 31.87 30.15 -7.01
C LEU A 13 31.10 29.57 -5.80
N PRO A 14 31.38 29.97 -4.55
CA PRO A 14 30.60 29.51 -3.40
C PRO A 14 29.15 30.02 -3.41
N ILE A 15 28.87 31.17 -4.02
CA ILE A 15 27.49 31.69 -4.17
C ILE A 15 26.75 30.84 -5.20
N ALA A 16 27.35 30.55 -6.35
CA ALA A 16 26.75 29.72 -7.39
C ALA A 16 26.42 28.30 -6.91
N VAL A 17 27.35 27.64 -6.21
CA VAL A 17 27.14 26.31 -5.62
C VAL A 17 25.95 26.30 -4.65
N ARG A 18 25.75 27.40 -3.90
CA ARG A 18 24.67 27.53 -2.91
C ARG A 18 23.31 27.84 -3.54
N VAL A 19 23.30 28.66 -4.60
CA VAL A 19 22.07 28.87 -5.38
C VAL A 19 21.61 27.54 -5.97
N ILE A 20 22.55 26.75 -6.52
CA ILE A 20 22.26 25.42 -7.07
C ILE A 20 21.73 24.46 -5.97
N SER A 21 22.31 24.45 -4.77
CA SER A 21 21.82 23.58 -3.69
C SER A 21 20.42 23.96 -3.19
N ILE A 22 20.05 25.25 -3.21
CA ILE A 22 18.67 25.70 -2.93
C ILE A 22 17.72 25.17 -4.00
N PHE A 23 18.06 25.30 -5.29
CA PHE A 23 17.22 24.76 -6.37
C PHE A 23 17.06 23.23 -6.27
N ILE A 24 18.12 22.50 -5.93
CA ILE A 24 18.06 21.04 -5.72
C ILE A 24 17.14 20.69 -4.54
N ALA A 25 17.24 21.43 -3.42
CA ALA A 25 16.40 21.20 -2.26
C ALA A 25 14.91 21.47 -2.56
N ILE A 26 14.60 22.57 -3.27
CA ILE A 26 13.23 22.88 -3.71
C ILE A 26 12.69 21.80 -4.65
N PHE A 27 13.49 21.37 -5.63
CA PHE A 27 13.09 20.32 -6.56
C PHE A 27 12.84 18.98 -5.85
N ALA A 28 13.71 18.60 -4.92
CA ALA A 28 13.55 17.40 -4.10
C ALA A 28 12.28 17.47 -3.24
N ALA A 29 11.99 18.62 -2.62
CA ALA A 29 10.77 18.83 -1.86
C ALA A 29 9.51 18.72 -2.73
N LEU A 30 9.52 19.30 -3.95
CA LEU A 30 8.41 19.19 -4.89
C LEU A 30 8.21 17.76 -5.41
N ALA A 31 9.29 17.06 -5.73
CA ALA A 31 9.24 15.66 -6.15
C ALA A 31 8.69 14.77 -5.03
N PHE A 32 9.12 15.01 -3.79
CA PHE A 32 8.61 14.34 -2.60
C PHE A 32 7.12 14.64 -2.37
N TYR A 33 6.69 15.90 -2.48
CA TYR A 33 5.28 16.28 -2.36
C TYR A 33 4.40 15.60 -3.42
N LYS A 34 4.89 15.51 -4.66
CA LYS A 34 4.18 14.82 -5.76
C LYS A 34 4.07 13.32 -5.50
N LEU A 35 5.10 12.71 -4.93
CA LEU A 35 5.10 11.30 -4.51
C LEU A 35 4.14 11.08 -3.33
N TYR A 36 4.18 11.96 -2.33
CA TYR A 36 3.27 11.96 -1.17
C TYR A 36 1.80 11.97 -1.60
N ARG A 37 1.41 12.92 -2.45
CA ARG A 37 0.03 13.03 -2.95
C ARG A 37 -0.41 11.79 -3.74
N ARG A 38 0.54 11.08 -4.36
CA ARG A 38 0.26 9.83 -5.07
C ARG A 38 0.03 8.65 -4.10
N LEU A 39 0.73 8.66 -2.96
CA LEU A 39 0.70 7.61 -1.92
C LEU A 39 -0.42 7.79 -0.88
N GLU A 40 -0.90 9.01 -0.64
CA GLU A 40 -1.99 9.30 0.31
C GLU A 40 -3.31 8.55 -0.03
N ARG A 41 -3.47 8.08 -1.27
CA ARG A 41 -4.60 7.24 -1.69
C ARG A 41 -4.62 5.84 -1.08
N PHE A 42 -3.55 5.40 -0.43
CA PHE A 42 -3.46 4.08 0.20
C PHE A 42 -3.73 4.18 1.72
N LYS A 43 -4.80 3.53 2.21
CA LYS A 43 -5.14 3.48 3.64
C LYS A 43 -4.02 2.83 4.46
N GLY A 44 -3.58 3.48 5.54
CA GLY A 44 -2.50 3.02 6.44
C GLY A 44 -1.17 3.75 6.28
N VAL A 45 -1.00 4.53 5.21
CA VAL A 45 0.23 5.30 4.92
C VAL A 45 0.27 6.65 5.67
N GLY A 46 -0.87 7.09 6.22
CA GLY A 46 -1.02 8.42 6.81
C GLY A 46 -0.18 8.70 8.06
N GLU A 47 0.00 7.74 8.97
CA GLU A 47 0.79 7.93 10.20
C GLU A 47 2.30 7.88 9.92
N LEU A 48 2.78 6.86 9.21
CA LEU A 48 4.20 6.74 8.84
C LEU A 48 4.68 7.94 8.00
N MET A 49 3.82 8.46 7.12
CA MET A 49 4.16 9.62 6.31
C MET A 49 4.08 10.95 7.06
N LYS A 50 3.30 11.04 8.16
CA LYS A 50 3.34 12.22 9.05
C LYS A 50 4.72 12.34 9.70
N ASP A 51 5.25 11.23 10.22
CA ASP A 51 6.59 11.22 10.83
C ASP A 51 7.69 11.55 9.81
N LEU A 52 7.58 11.03 8.58
CA LEU A 52 8.51 11.35 7.50
C LEU A 52 8.40 12.81 7.04
N SER A 53 7.19 13.39 7.02
CA SER A 53 6.99 14.80 6.68
C SER A 53 7.56 15.73 7.75
N LEU A 54 7.42 15.38 9.03
CA LEU A 54 7.95 16.16 10.15
C LEU A 54 9.49 16.17 10.14
N THR A 55 10.10 15.00 9.89
CA THR A 55 11.56 14.87 9.81
C THR A 55 12.14 15.65 8.64
N LEU A 56 11.49 15.63 7.46
CA LEU A 56 11.91 16.45 6.32
C LEU A 56 11.76 17.96 6.60
N LEU A 57 10.69 18.37 7.28
CA LEU A 57 10.48 19.76 7.66
C LEU A 57 11.56 20.25 8.65
N ALA A 58 11.92 19.41 9.61
CA ALA A 58 12.98 19.70 10.57
C ALA A 58 14.36 19.82 9.90
N LEU A 59 14.68 18.92 8.95
CA LEU A 59 15.92 19.00 8.17
C LEU A 59 15.97 20.23 7.28
N ALA A 60 14.85 20.61 6.65
CA ALA A 60 14.74 21.84 5.88
C ALA A 60 14.96 23.09 6.74
N ALA A 61 14.38 23.15 7.94
CA ALA A 61 14.57 24.26 8.88
C ALA A 61 16.04 24.39 9.33
N LEU A 62 16.71 23.27 9.64
CA LEU A 62 18.14 23.25 9.98
C LEU A 62 19.03 23.75 8.83
N LEU A 63 18.73 23.38 7.59
CA LEU A 63 19.38 23.94 6.41
C LEU A 63 19.16 25.45 6.30
N SER A 64 17.92 25.92 6.44
CA SER A 64 17.60 27.35 6.38
C SER A 64 18.35 28.16 7.44
N ILE A 65 18.47 27.65 8.67
CA ILE A 65 19.24 28.28 9.74
C ILE A 65 20.74 28.34 9.37
N SER A 66 21.30 27.23 8.86
CA SER A 66 22.70 27.19 8.39
C SER A 66 22.97 28.22 7.28
N TYR A 67 22.05 28.37 6.32
CA TYR A 67 22.17 29.37 5.26
C TYR A 67 22.09 30.80 5.78
N LEU A 68 21.18 31.08 6.71
CA LEU A 68 21.04 32.41 7.32
C LEU A 68 22.34 32.81 8.06
N PHE A 69 22.92 31.88 8.82
CA PHE A 69 24.18 32.12 9.53
C PHE A 69 25.33 32.43 8.57
N TRP A 70 25.42 31.70 7.47
CA TRP A 70 26.45 31.98 6.47
C TRP A 70 26.25 33.34 5.78
N LEU A 71 25.01 33.71 5.46
CA LEU A 71 24.71 35.01 4.86
C LEU A 71 25.15 36.14 5.80
N LEU A 72 24.87 36.02 7.09
CA LEU A 72 25.30 36.98 8.10
C LEU A 72 26.84 37.09 8.18
N GLN A 73 27.55 35.96 8.17
CA GLN A 73 29.01 35.95 8.16
C GLN A 73 29.59 36.59 6.90
N TRP A 74 28.97 36.35 5.74
CA TRP A 74 29.36 36.97 4.47
C TRP A 74 29.15 38.48 4.51
N LEU A 75 27.96 38.95 4.94
CA LEU A 75 27.65 40.38 5.06
C LEU A 75 28.62 41.10 6.00
N GLN A 76 29.02 40.46 7.10
CA GLN A 76 30.00 41.00 8.04
C GLN A 76 31.42 41.08 7.42
N THR A 77 31.83 40.04 6.69
CA THR A 77 33.17 39.97 6.05
C THR A 77 33.37 41.07 5.02
N PHE A 78 32.32 41.45 4.30
CA PHE A 78 32.33 42.54 3.33
C PHE A 78 31.96 43.90 3.93
N GLY A 79 31.76 43.99 5.25
CA GLY A 79 31.52 45.24 5.97
C GLY A 79 30.12 45.83 5.77
N TYR A 80 29.15 45.05 5.27
CA TYR A 80 27.77 45.51 5.10
C TYR A 80 27.01 45.59 6.44
N ILE A 81 27.40 44.79 7.44
CA ILE A 81 26.85 44.81 8.79
C ILE A 81 27.98 44.76 9.83
N ALA A 82 27.83 45.48 10.93
CA ALA A 82 28.71 45.39 12.10
C ALA A 82 27.93 44.73 13.24
N THR A 83 28.21 43.47 13.52
CA THR A 83 27.63 42.73 14.64
C THR A 83 28.68 42.54 15.73
N SER A 84 28.28 42.63 17.00
CA SER A 84 29.16 42.42 18.16
C SER A 84 29.47 40.94 18.43
N ILE A 85 28.89 40.03 17.64
CA ILE A 85 29.01 38.59 17.80
C ILE A 85 30.21 38.11 16.99
N SER A 86 31.19 37.47 17.64
CA SER A 86 32.35 36.88 16.97
C SER A 86 31.95 35.62 16.18
N LEU A 87 31.51 35.80 14.94
CA LEU A 87 31.06 34.72 14.04
C LEU A 87 32.20 33.81 13.53
N GLU A 88 33.47 34.17 13.75
CA GLU A 88 34.63 33.36 13.33
C GLU A 88 34.65 31.95 13.92
N ARG A 89 34.21 31.77 15.18
CA ARG A 89 34.12 30.44 15.81
C ARG A 89 33.08 29.51 15.17
N PHE A 90 32.09 30.06 14.47
CA PHE A 90 31.03 29.29 13.81
C PHE A 90 31.42 28.84 12.40
N GLY A 91 32.46 29.42 11.80
CA GLY A 91 32.95 29.04 10.47
C GLY A 91 33.38 27.57 10.38
N MET A 92 33.88 26.99 11.48
CA MET A 92 34.20 25.57 11.55
C MET A 92 32.96 24.66 11.66
N LEU A 93 31.89 25.11 12.31
CA LEU A 93 30.68 24.31 12.57
C LEU A 93 29.75 24.21 11.35
N GLY A 94 29.70 25.24 10.50
CA GLY A 94 28.84 25.27 9.31
C GLY A 94 29.01 24.07 8.35
N PRO A 95 30.24 23.69 7.97
CA PRO A 95 30.49 22.49 7.17
C PRO A 95 29.97 21.20 7.82
N PHE A 96 30.14 21.03 9.14
CA PHE A 96 29.64 19.84 9.85
C PHE A 96 28.11 19.78 9.87
N VAL A 97 27.43 20.92 10.07
CA VAL A 97 25.96 20.99 10.01
C VAL A 97 25.45 20.63 8.61
N ASN A 98 26.10 21.13 7.56
CA ASN A 98 25.71 20.81 6.18
C ASN A 98 25.96 19.33 5.85
N ILE A 99 27.07 18.74 6.29
CA ILE A 99 27.35 17.30 6.13
C ILE A 99 26.29 16.48 6.88
N ALA A 100 25.98 16.83 8.13
CA ALA A 100 24.99 16.13 8.93
C ALA A 100 23.59 16.18 8.28
N VAL A 101 23.16 17.34 7.77
CA VAL A 101 21.84 17.46 7.14
C VAL A 101 21.79 16.76 5.78
N THR A 102 22.85 16.84 4.97
CA THR A 102 22.92 16.12 3.69
C THR A 102 22.95 14.61 3.88
N MET A 103 23.67 14.11 4.88
CA MET A 103 23.61 12.69 5.28
C MET A 103 22.21 12.28 5.77
N GLY A 104 21.53 13.14 6.53
CA GLY A 104 20.14 12.92 6.97
C GLY A 104 19.15 12.84 5.82
N LEU A 105 19.23 13.76 4.85
CA LEU A 105 18.40 13.75 3.64
C LEU A 105 18.68 12.52 2.77
N LEU A 106 19.94 12.13 2.63
CA LEU A 106 20.32 10.93 1.88
C LEU A 106 19.79 9.66 2.56
N ALA A 107 19.87 9.56 3.89
CA ALA A 107 19.31 8.44 4.65
C ALA A 107 17.79 8.38 4.52
N ALA A 108 17.09 9.52 4.61
CA ALA A 108 15.64 9.60 4.41
C ALA A 108 15.23 9.21 2.98
N LEU A 109 16.01 9.61 1.97
CA LEU A 109 15.81 9.21 0.58
C LEU A 109 16.02 7.71 0.40
N ILE A 110 17.09 7.13 0.96
CA ILE A 110 17.35 5.69 0.93
C ILE A 110 16.24 4.91 1.64
N ALA A 111 15.75 5.38 2.79
CA ALA A 111 14.64 4.77 3.50
C ALA A 111 13.34 4.81 2.66
N SER A 112 13.07 5.95 2.01
CA SER A 112 11.93 6.11 1.09
C SER A 112 12.04 5.20 -0.13
N LEU A 113 13.25 5.08 -0.71
CA LEU A 113 13.51 4.17 -1.82
C LEU A 113 13.42 2.70 -1.41
N LYS A 114 13.90 2.33 -0.22
CA LYS A 114 13.72 0.99 0.35
C LYS A 114 12.25 0.67 0.57
N PHE A 115 11.46 1.61 1.09
CA PHE A 115 10.02 1.46 1.26
C PHE A 115 9.29 1.24 -0.09
N VAL A 116 9.66 2.01 -1.11
CA VAL A 116 9.15 1.80 -2.48
C VAL A 116 9.64 0.48 -3.10
N ASN A 117 10.83 0.01 -2.72
CA ASN A 117 11.36 -1.28 -3.16
C ASN A 117 10.77 -2.46 -2.35
N GLU A 118 10.23 -2.22 -1.16
CA GLU A 118 9.47 -3.20 -0.37
C GLU A 118 8.02 -3.34 -0.84
N LEU A 119 7.52 -2.37 -1.63
CA LEU A 119 6.33 -2.50 -2.48
C LEU A 119 6.52 -3.47 -3.67
N LYS A 120 7.54 -4.34 -3.61
CA LYS A 120 7.65 -5.49 -4.51
C LYS A 120 6.45 -6.41 -4.30
N LEU A 121 5.82 -6.76 -5.41
CA LEU A 121 4.80 -7.81 -5.50
C LEU A 121 5.24 -9.13 -4.82
N ASP A 122 6.56 -9.36 -4.74
CA ASP A 122 7.22 -10.48 -4.05
C ASP A 122 7.03 -10.50 -2.51
N SER A 123 6.61 -9.39 -1.88
CA SER A 123 6.31 -9.34 -0.44
C SER A 123 4.83 -9.62 -0.14
N ILE A 124 3.96 -9.40 -1.13
CA ILE A 124 2.52 -9.68 -1.06
C ILE A 124 2.25 -11.17 -1.32
N LEU A 125 3.00 -11.76 -2.25
CA LEU A 125 2.97 -13.19 -2.52
C LEU A 125 3.98 -13.89 -1.59
N PRO A 126 3.57 -14.88 -0.78
CA PRO A 126 4.50 -15.61 0.07
C PRO A 126 5.62 -16.21 -0.77
N LYS A 127 6.88 -16.05 -0.35
CA LYS A 127 8.04 -16.68 -1.00
C LYS A 127 7.79 -18.19 -1.13
N GLY A 128 7.80 -18.70 -2.36
CA GLY A 128 7.53 -20.11 -2.68
C GLY A 128 6.53 -20.30 -3.82
N PHE A 129 5.53 -19.43 -3.93
CA PHE A 129 4.44 -19.60 -4.90
C PHE A 129 4.88 -19.45 -6.36
N LYS A 130 5.04 -20.55 -7.09
CA LYS A 130 5.26 -20.56 -8.56
C LYS A 130 3.95 -20.42 -9.33
N PHE A 131 3.34 -19.25 -9.29
CA PHE A 131 2.16 -18.93 -10.10
C PHE A 131 2.52 -17.98 -11.24
N LYS A 132 1.96 -18.22 -12.42
CA LYS A 132 1.92 -17.22 -13.49
C LYS A 132 0.73 -16.31 -13.20
N PHE A 133 1.01 -15.05 -12.86
CA PHE A 133 -0.03 -14.06 -12.59
C PHE A 133 -0.26 -13.14 -13.78
N MET A 134 -1.50 -12.70 -13.93
CA MET A 134 -1.89 -11.62 -14.84
C MET A 134 -2.54 -10.52 -14.00
N ILE A 135 -2.04 -9.29 -14.12
CA ILE A 135 -2.63 -8.12 -13.46
C ILE A 135 -3.70 -7.54 -14.38
N MET A 136 -4.90 -7.38 -13.86
CA MET A 136 -6.05 -6.83 -14.59
C MET A 136 -6.62 -5.64 -13.82
N ASN A 137 -7.35 -4.77 -14.52
CA ASN A 137 -8.14 -3.71 -13.88
C ASN A 137 -9.28 -4.34 -13.07
N GLY A 138 -9.58 -3.81 -11.88
CA GLY A 138 -10.66 -4.31 -11.01
C GLY A 138 -12.05 -4.33 -11.68
N ALA A 139 -12.28 -3.47 -12.67
CA ALA A 139 -13.52 -3.49 -13.46
C ALA A 139 -13.70 -4.75 -14.34
N PHE A 140 -12.63 -5.54 -14.54
CA PHE A 140 -12.66 -6.73 -15.41
C PHE A 140 -13.70 -7.77 -14.95
N LEU A 141 -13.75 -8.09 -13.66
CA LEU A 141 -14.69 -9.10 -13.15
C LEU A 141 -16.15 -8.66 -13.34
N ASN A 142 -16.43 -7.38 -13.13
CA ASN A 142 -17.77 -6.81 -13.36
C ASN A 142 -18.15 -6.87 -14.84
N ASN A 143 -17.22 -6.51 -15.74
CA ASN A 143 -17.44 -6.60 -17.18
C ASN A 143 -17.63 -8.05 -17.64
N LEU A 144 -16.89 -8.99 -17.05
CA LEU A 144 -17.01 -10.42 -17.33
C LEU A 144 -18.38 -10.93 -16.89
N ARG A 145 -18.81 -10.62 -15.66
CA ARG A 145 -20.15 -10.93 -15.15
C ARG A 145 -21.21 -10.40 -16.11
N ASP A 146 -21.17 -9.11 -16.42
CA ASP A 146 -22.19 -8.45 -17.25
C ASP A 146 -22.25 -9.09 -18.65
N ARG A 147 -21.09 -9.47 -19.22
CA ARG A 147 -21.05 -10.16 -20.51
C ARG A 147 -21.61 -11.58 -20.43
N LEU A 148 -21.27 -12.34 -19.39
CA LEU A 148 -21.81 -13.68 -19.16
C LEU A 148 -23.32 -13.63 -18.93
N SER A 149 -23.81 -12.68 -18.13
CA SER A 149 -25.23 -12.50 -17.85
C SER A 149 -26.04 -12.16 -19.10
N ARG A 150 -25.46 -11.38 -20.03
CA ARG A 150 -26.10 -11.08 -21.33
C ARG A 150 -26.21 -12.28 -22.26
N ILE A 151 -25.24 -13.21 -22.21
CA ILE A 151 -25.20 -14.38 -23.11
C ILE A 151 -26.01 -15.54 -22.53
N PHE A 152 -25.82 -15.84 -21.24
CA PHE A 152 -26.31 -17.07 -20.60
C PHE A 152 -27.43 -16.82 -19.58
N GLY A 153 -27.80 -15.56 -19.34
CA GLY A 153 -28.68 -15.16 -18.26
C GLY A 153 -27.96 -14.99 -16.92
N LEU A 154 -28.61 -14.28 -15.99
CA LEU A 154 -28.05 -13.95 -14.66
C LEU A 154 -27.62 -15.20 -13.90
N ASN A 155 -28.56 -16.11 -13.61
CA ASN A 155 -28.31 -17.31 -12.78
C ASN A 155 -27.15 -18.17 -13.32
N SER A 156 -27.07 -18.36 -14.65
CA SER A 156 -25.99 -19.13 -15.27
C SER A 156 -24.63 -18.46 -15.09
N ALA A 157 -24.56 -17.14 -15.25
CA ALA A 157 -23.34 -16.37 -15.01
C ALA A 157 -22.88 -16.46 -13.56
N GLU A 158 -23.81 -16.41 -12.60
CA GLU A 158 -23.52 -16.58 -11.17
C GLU A 158 -22.90 -17.96 -10.87
N VAL A 159 -23.47 -19.03 -11.45
CA VAL A 159 -22.96 -20.40 -11.30
C VAL A 159 -21.57 -20.54 -11.93
N ILE A 160 -21.36 -19.99 -13.13
CA ILE A 160 -20.06 -20.04 -13.82
C ILE A 160 -18.99 -19.32 -12.98
N LEU A 161 -19.29 -18.12 -12.48
CA LEU A 161 -18.34 -17.36 -11.67
C LEU A 161 -18.05 -18.04 -10.34
N TYR A 162 -19.07 -18.63 -9.70
CA TYR A 162 -18.89 -19.42 -8.49
C TYR A 162 -17.98 -20.62 -8.74
N ALA A 163 -18.25 -21.43 -9.76
CA ALA A 163 -17.46 -22.61 -10.09
C ALA A 163 -16.02 -22.25 -10.44
N LEU A 164 -15.81 -21.16 -11.19
CA LEU A 164 -14.48 -20.66 -11.50
C LEU A 164 -13.74 -20.23 -10.23
N GLY A 165 -14.42 -19.50 -9.33
CA GLY A 165 -13.86 -19.12 -8.04
C GLY A 165 -13.46 -20.35 -7.23
N GLU A 166 -14.34 -21.34 -7.14
CA GLU A 166 -14.12 -22.59 -6.39
C GLU A 166 -12.89 -23.35 -6.89
N GLU A 167 -12.76 -23.54 -8.20
CA GLU A 167 -11.58 -24.20 -8.79
C GLU A 167 -10.29 -23.42 -8.50
N GLU A 168 -10.31 -22.10 -8.66
CA GLU A 168 -9.15 -21.25 -8.39
C GLU A 168 -8.77 -21.21 -6.92
N GLY A 169 -9.76 -21.18 -6.01
CA GLY A 169 -9.55 -21.25 -4.57
C GLY A 169 -8.90 -22.55 -4.13
N LEU A 170 -9.37 -23.67 -4.68
CA LEU A 170 -8.81 -25.00 -4.44
C LEU A 170 -7.37 -25.10 -4.97
N ARG A 171 -7.13 -24.64 -6.20
CA ARG A 171 -5.80 -24.64 -6.84
C ARG A 171 -4.81 -23.74 -6.11
N ALA A 172 -5.26 -22.58 -5.65
CA ALA A 172 -4.45 -21.62 -4.89
C ALA A 172 -3.85 -22.26 -3.64
N ILE A 173 -4.68 -23.01 -2.89
CA ILE A 173 -4.28 -23.69 -1.67
C ILE A 173 -3.42 -24.93 -1.96
N ARG A 174 -3.79 -25.77 -2.93
CA ARG A 174 -3.01 -26.99 -3.24
C ARG A 174 -1.57 -26.68 -3.67
N LYS A 175 -1.37 -25.71 -4.56
CA LYS A 175 -0.02 -25.29 -4.96
C LYS A 175 0.74 -24.61 -3.82
N ALA A 176 0.02 -23.93 -2.93
CA ALA A 176 0.62 -23.36 -1.74
C ALA A 176 1.10 -24.42 -0.74
N HIS A 177 0.39 -25.55 -0.64
CA HIS A 177 0.77 -26.67 0.23
C HIS A 177 2.01 -27.42 -0.28
N GLU A 178 2.24 -27.47 -1.59
CA GLU A 178 3.48 -28.05 -2.15
C GLU A 178 4.72 -27.25 -1.75
N ASP A 179 4.58 -25.94 -1.50
CA ASP A 179 5.70 -25.04 -1.19
C ASP A 179 5.74 -24.58 0.29
N LEU A 180 4.70 -24.86 1.11
CA LEU A 180 4.59 -24.42 2.50
C LEU A 180 3.95 -25.48 3.41
N ASP A 181 4.70 -25.92 4.42
CA ASP A 181 4.18 -26.72 5.53
C ASP A 181 3.11 -25.92 6.31
N GLN A 182 1.88 -26.43 6.30
CA GLN A 182 0.72 -26.00 7.09
C GLN A 182 0.16 -24.60 6.77
N ILE A 183 -0.77 -24.54 5.83
CA ILE A 183 -1.59 -23.35 5.62
C ILE A 183 -2.69 -23.28 6.69
N LYS A 184 -2.68 -22.23 7.51
CA LYS A 184 -3.73 -21.92 8.49
C LYS A 184 -4.76 -20.95 7.89
N LEU A 185 -5.95 -20.85 8.48
CA LEU A 185 -7.00 -19.87 8.08
C LEU A 185 -6.49 -18.42 7.98
N ALA A 186 -5.52 -18.02 8.83
CA ALA A 186 -4.87 -16.71 8.77
C ALA A 186 -4.17 -16.45 7.42
N ASN A 187 -3.70 -17.50 6.74
CA ASN A 187 -3.06 -17.39 5.43
C ASN A 187 -4.08 -17.20 4.31
N LEU A 188 -5.29 -17.75 4.43
CA LEU A 188 -6.38 -17.49 3.47
C LEU A 188 -6.72 -16.00 3.42
N SER A 189 -6.78 -15.34 4.58
CA SER A 189 -7.01 -13.90 4.64
C SER A 189 -5.90 -13.09 3.95
N ARG A 190 -4.65 -13.54 4.04
CA ARG A 190 -3.52 -12.92 3.34
C ARG A 190 -3.62 -13.14 1.83
N LEU A 191 -4.00 -14.34 1.41
CA LEU A 191 -4.08 -14.72 0.01
C LEU A 191 -5.16 -13.93 -0.72
N VAL A 192 -6.37 -13.82 -0.13
CA VAL A 192 -7.46 -13.01 -0.70
C VAL A 192 -7.06 -11.53 -0.84
N ARG A 193 -6.34 -10.98 0.14
CA ARG A 193 -5.79 -9.61 0.07
C ARG A 193 -4.71 -9.50 -1.01
N ALA A 194 -3.83 -10.49 -1.10
CA ALA A 194 -2.75 -10.53 -2.07
C ALA A 194 -3.25 -10.59 -3.51
N PHE A 195 -4.35 -11.31 -3.75
CA PHE A 195 -5.03 -11.35 -5.05
C PHE A 195 -5.87 -10.10 -5.35
N GLY A 196 -6.00 -9.18 -4.39
CA GLY A 196 -6.69 -7.91 -4.60
C GLY A 196 -8.20 -8.00 -4.60
N PHE A 197 -8.79 -9.07 -4.06
CA PHE A 197 -10.26 -9.20 -3.99
C PHE A 197 -10.89 -8.25 -2.96
N GLY A 198 -10.11 -7.84 -1.97
CA GLY A 198 -10.51 -6.89 -0.94
C GLY A 198 -9.84 -7.20 0.40
N ASN A 199 -10.21 -6.45 1.43
CA ASN A 199 -9.71 -6.64 2.78
C ASN A 199 -10.62 -7.59 3.55
N ILE A 200 -10.24 -8.87 3.58
CA ILE A 200 -11.01 -9.91 4.26
C ILE A 200 -10.54 -10.15 5.69
N ARG A 201 -11.49 -10.45 6.58
CA ARG A 201 -11.28 -11.03 7.91
C ARG A 201 -12.14 -12.29 8.04
N LEU A 202 -11.56 -13.34 8.60
CA LEU A 202 -12.24 -14.59 8.90
C LEU A 202 -12.40 -14.72 10.40
N GLU A 203 -13.62 -15.00 10.84
CA GLU A 203 -13.98 -15.17 12.25
C GLU A 203 -14.61 -16.55 12.42
N LEU A 204 -14.10 -17.32 13.40
CA LEU A 204 -14.69 -18.61 13.76
C LEU A 204 -15.85 -18.34 14.71
N LEU A 205 -17.06 -18.70 14.31
CA LEU A 205 -18.25 -18.51 15.16
C LEU A 205 -18.40 -19.69 16.13
N ASN A 206 -18.42 -20.92 15.61
CA ASN A 206 -18.60 -22.18 16.33
C ASN A 206 -17.96 -23.33 15.53
N GLU A 207 -18.01 -24.56 16.05
CA GLU A 207 -17.56 -25.76 15.32
C GLU A 207 -18.19 -25.85 13.92
N GLY A 208 -17.34 -25.81 12.89
CA GLY A 208 -17.75 -25.88 11.48
C GLY A 208 -18.45 -24.63 10.93
N ARG A 209 -18.55 -23.52 11.68
CA ARG A 209 -19.16 -22.27 11.19
C ARG A 209 -18.18 -21.11 11.22
N LEU A 210 -17.98 -20.49 10.06
CA LEU A 210 -17.14 -19.31 9.92
C LEU A 210 -17.94 -18.15 9.34
N GLU A 211 -17.49 -16.95 9.67
CA GLU A 211 -17.95 -15.71 9.07
C GLU A 211 -16.77 -15.05 8.36
N ALA A 212 -17.00 -14.57 7.13
CA ALA A 212 -16.03 -13.78 6.41
C ALA A 212 -16.56 -12.37 6.15
N LEU A 213 -15.81 -11.38 6.61
CA LEU A 213 -16.12 -9.96 6.44
C LEU A 213 -15.16 -9.38 5.41
N LEU A 214 -15.69 -8.96 4.26
CA LEU A 214 -14.92 -8.43 3.14
C LEU A 214 -15.24 -6.94 2.91
N HIS A 215 -14.24 -6.10 3.15
CA HIS A 215 -14.30 -4.68 2.83
C HIS A 215 -13.67 -4.39 1.47
N HIS A 216 -14.25 -3.42 0.74
CA HIS A 216 -13.75 -2.97 -0.57
C HIS A 216 -13.67 -4.12 -1.58
N SER A 217 -14.73 -4.94 -1.66
CA SER A 217 -14.82 -6.04 -2.62
C SER A 217 -14.69 -5.53 -4.05
N VAL A 218 -13.80 -6.13 -4.84
CA VAL A 218 -13.61 -5.80 -6.26
C VAL A 218 -14.87 -6.10 -7.09
N GLU A 219 -15.64 -7.14 -6.73
CA GLU A 219 -16.87 -7.56 -7.43
C GLU A 219 -18.08 -6.69 -7.07
N ALA A 220 -18.03 -5.97 -5.94
CA ALA A 220 -19.08 -5.03 -5.53
C ALA A 220 -18.73 -3.57 -5.85
N ALA A 221 -17.45 -3.27 -6.13
CA ALA A 221 -16.99 -1.91 -6.36
C ALA A 221 -17.66 -1.27 -7.58
N GLY A 222 -18.44 -0.21 -7.34
CA GLY A 222 -19.12 0.54 -8.40
C GLY A 222 -20.34 -0.18 -9.00
N VAL A 223 -20.77 -1.30 -8.41
CA VAL A 223 -21.96 -2.04 -8.82
C VAL A 223 -23.14 -1.66 -7.95
N LYS A 224 -24.32 -1.51 -8.57
CA LYS A 224 -25.61 -1.48 -7.87
C LYS A 224 -26.44 -2.67 -8.35
N ALA A 225 -26.91 -3.49 -7.42
CA ALA A 225 -27.69 -4.69 -7.70
C ALA A 225 -28.66 -4.98 -6.57
N ASP A 226 -29.79 -5.61 -6.89
CA ASP A 226 -30.79 -6.02 -5.88
C ASP A 226 -30.39 -7.31 -5.15
N LYS A 227 -29.36 -8.01 -5.66
CA LYS A 227 -28.86 -9.28 -5.14
C LYS A 227 -27.36 -9.22 -4.89
N PRO A 228 -26.82 -10.09 -4.02
CA PRO A 228 -25.38 -10.20 -3.80
C PRO A 228 -24.65 -10.54 -5.09
N THR A 229 -23.46 -9.98 -5.31
CA THR A 229 -22.74 -10.11 -6.59
C THR A 229 -21.36 -10.72 -6.49
N CYS A 230 -20.86 -11.04 -5.29
CA CYS A 230 -19.49 -11.53 -5.10
C CYS A 230 -19.40 -13.04 -5.34
N HIS A 231 -19.87 -13.52 -6.49
CA HIS A 231 -19.98 -14.96 -6.78
C HIS A 231 -18.62 -15.62 -6.94
N PHE A 232 -17.66 -14.94 -7.58
CA PHE A 232 -16.30 -15.48 -7.71
C PHE A 232 -15.64 -15.56 -6.33
N THR A 233 -15.72 -14.52 -5.52
CA THR A 233 -15.12 -14.52 -4.16
C THR A 233 -15.79 -15.58 -3.28
N ARG A 234 -17.11 -15.75 -3.37
CA ARG A 234 -17.85 -16.79 -2.66
C ARG A 234 -17.36 -18.19 -3.03
N GLY A 235 -17.20 -18.46 -4.33
CA GLY A 235 -16.63 -19.71 -4.81
C GLY A 235 -15.19 -19.90 -4.35
N PHE A 236 -14.38 -18.86 -4.47
CA PHE A 236 -12.97 -18.86 -4.04
C PHE A 236 -12.81 -19.25 -2.57
N LEU A 237 -13.63 -18.68 -1.68
CA LEU A 237 -13.66 -19.06 -0.27
C LEU A 237 -14.06 -20.53 -0.07
N ALA A 238 -15.06 -21.01 -0.81
CA ALA A 238 -15.51 -22.40 -0.72
C ALA A 238 -14.37 -23.37 -1.07
N GLY A 239 -13.79 -23.23 -2.27
CA GLY A 239 -12.73 -24.12 -2.74
C GLY A 239 -11.45 -24.04 -1.92
N SER A 240 -11.07 -22.83 -1.46
CA SER A 240 -9.93 -22.68 -0.57
C SER A 240 -10.15 -23.36 0.79
N LEU A 241 -11.32 -23.19 1.40
CA LEU A 241 -11.60 -23.79 2.71
C LEU A 241 -11.73 -25.31 2.62
N GLU A 242 -12.28 -25.83 1.53
CA GLU A 242 -12.33 -27.26 1.27
C GLU A 242 -10.93 -27.84 1.15
N ALA A 243 -10.03 -27.19 0.40
CA ALA A 243 -8.65 -27.62 0.30
C ALA A 243 -7.89 -27.53 1.65
N LEU A 244 -8.23 -26.56 2.51
CA LEU A 244 -7.58 -26.37 3.81
C LEU A 244 -8.06 -27.34 4.89
N THR A 245 -9.36 -27.66 4.88
CA THR A 245 -10.01 -28.40 5.97
C THR A 245 -10.28 -29.86 5.60
N GLY A 246 -10.28 -30.19 4.32
CA GLY A 246 -10.77 -31.48 3.81
C GLY A 246 -12.28 -31.65 3.93
N LEU A 247 -13.01 -30.60 4.32
CA LEU A 247 -14.46 -30.61 4.49
C LEU A 247 -15.12 -29.72 3.43
N ARG A 248 -16.27 -30.15 2.92
CA ARG A 248 -17.01 -29.35 1.95
C ARG A 248 -17.46 -28.03 2.59
N ALA A 249 -17.13 -26.91 1.96
CA ALA A 249 -17.50 -25.58 2.45
C ALA A 249 -18.69 -25.00 1.68
N VAL A 250 -19.82 -24.83 2.35
CA VAL A 250 -20.99 -24.15 1.79
C VAL A 250 -20.95 -22.68 2.19
N VAL A 251 -20.84 -21.79 1.20
CA VAL A 251 -20.68 -20.35 1.42
C VAL A 251 -21.88 -19.58 0.85
N ALA A 252 -22.53 -18.77 1.68
CA ALA A 252 -23.61 -17.86 1.32
C ALA A 252 -23.19 -16.40 1.58
N GLU A 253 -23.54 -15.48 0.67
CA GLU A 253 -23.34 -14.04 0.85
C GLU A 253 -24.64 -13.42 1.37
N GLU A 254 -24.66 -12.98 2.62
CA GLU A 254 -25.84 -12.43 3.31
C GLU A 254 -25.96 -10.92 3.08
N GLU A 255 -24.84 -10.22 3.20
CA GLU A 255 -24.72 -8.77 2.97
C GLU A 255 -23.76 -8.52 1.82
N CYS A 256 -24.06 -7.52 0.99
CA CYS A 256 -23.22 -7.14 -0.15
C CYS A 256 -23.21 -5.64 -0.34
N ALA A 257 -22.01 -5.07 -0.52
CA ALA A 257 -21.89 -3.64 -0.80
C ALA A 257 -22.61 -3.22 -2.10
N ALA A 258 -22.77 -4.12 -3.07
CA ALA A 258 -23.54 -3.86 -4.28
C ALA A 258 -25.04 -3.67 -4.03
N LYS A 259 -25.57 -4.26 -2.96
CA LYS A 259 -26.95 -4.07 -2.48
C LYS A 259 -27.13 -2.77 -1.68
N GLY A 260 -26.03 -2.10 -1.33
CA GLY A 260 -26.02 -0.94 -0.44
C GLY A 260 -25.64 -1.25 1.01
N ASP A 261 -25.26 -2.49 1.33
CA ASP A 261 -24.74 -2.85 2.66
C ASP A 261 -23.33 -2.22 2.87
N GLN A 262 -22.86 -2.09 4.12
CA GLN A 262 -21.57 -1.43 4.41
C GLN A 262 -20.35 -2.25 3.94
N LEU A 263 -20.49 -3.57 3.89
CA LEU A 263 -19.45 -4.53 3.53
C LEU A 263 -20.10 -5.79 2.93
N CYS A 264 -19.29 -6.71 2.42
CA CYS A 264 -19.80 -8.01 1.99
C CYS A 264 -19.57 -9.03 3.11
N LYS A 265 -20.62 -9.73 3.52
CA LYS A 265 -20.60 -10.70 4.63
C LYS A 265 -20.94 -12.09 4.11
N PHE A 266 -20.06 -13.05 4.36
CA PHE A 266 -20.24 -14.43 3.96
C PHE A 266 -20.41 -15.34 5.18
N ASN A 267 -21.47 -16.15 5.18
CA ASN A 267 -21.69 -17.21 6.15
C ASN A 267 -21.20 -18.54 5.55
N ILE A 268 -20.32 -19.21 6.28
CA ILE A 268 -19.64 -20.42 5.83
C ILE A 268 -20.00 -21.57 6.76
N ARG A 269 -20.40 -22.70 6.17
CA ARG A 269 -20.64 -23.96 6.89
C ARG A 269 -19.75 -25.06 6.32
N LEU A 270 -18.93 -25.66 7.17
CA LEU A 270 -18.13 -26.84 6.84
C LEU A 270 -18.98 -28.09 7.10
N ILE A 271 -19.01 -29.00 6.12
CA ILE A 271 -19.82 -30.22 6.15
C ILE A 271 -18.87 -31.41 5.97
N GLU A 272 -18.92 -32.36 6.89
CA GLU A 272 -18.27 -33.67 6.74
C GLU A 272 -18.96 -34.48 5.65
N GLU A 273 -18.20 -34.95 4.66
CA GLU A 273 -18.70 -35.90 3.67
C GLU A 273 -19.00 -37.24 4.38
N GLY A 274 -20.27 -37.43 4.74
CA GLY A 274 -20.74 -38.62 5.47
C GLY A 274 -22.13 -38.49 6.11
N ARG A 275 -22.73 -37.29 6.15
CA ARG A 275 -24.06 -37.09 6.75
C ARG A 275 -25.08 -36.50 5.77
N ILE A 276 -25.30 -37.17 4.64
CA ILE A 276 -26.60 -37.07 3.94
C ILE A 276 -27.57 -38.01 4.66
N GLY A 277 -27.98 -37.61 5.88
CA GLY A 277 -29.04 -38.27 6.62
C GLY A 277 -30.35 -37.56 6.33
N GLY A 278 -31.21 -38.19 5.54
CA GLY A 278 -32.53 -37.69 5.20
C GLY A 278 -33.36 -37.34 6.44
N GLN A 279 -33.91 -36.14 6.46
CA GLN A 279 -35.15 -35.87 7.17
C GLN A 279 -36.29 -36.29 6.25
N ALA A 280 -36.66 -37.57 6.29
CA ALA A 280 -38.02 -37.98 5.99
C ALA A 280 -38.89 -37.64 7.21
N GLY A 281 -40.08 -37.12 6.94
CA GLY A 281 -40.93 -36.40 7.88
C GLY A 281 -41.34 -37.17 9.14
N LYS A 282 -41.70 -36.37 10.14
CA LYS A 282 -42.66 -36.75 11.17
C LYS A 282 -44.04 -36.92 10.56
#